data_AF-A0A2V7U6I3-F1
#
_entry.id   AF-A0A2V7U6I3-F1
#
_cell.length_a   1.000
_cell.length_b   1.000
_cell.length_c   1.000
_cell.angle_alpha   90.00
_cell.angle_beta   90.00
_cell.angle_gamma   90.00
#
_symmetry.space_group_name_H-M   'P 1'
#
loop_
_entity.id
_entity.type
_entity.pdbx_description
1 polymer ?
#
loop_
_entity_poly.entity_id
_entity_poly.type
_entity_poly.pdbx_seq_one_letter_code
_entity_poly.pdbx_strand_id
1 'polypeptide(L)'
;MLDGEVCCLQPDGKSDFYTLLFRRDWPYFYAFDLLELDGEDLRQRPLLERKHRLATIIPHDFDHRLRLLGHVLAAAGRTTSTTGRRRG
;
A
#
# COMPACT_ATOMS: atom_id res chain seq x y z
N MET A 1 -13.65 -8.15 4.29
CA MET A 1 -12.34 -8.84 4.12
C MET A 1 -11.43 -8.01 3.23
N LEU A 2 -10.23 -7.67 3.74
CA LEU A 2 -9.22 -6.89 3.01
C LEU A 2 -8.08 -7.80 2.56
N ASP A 3 -7.48 -7.47 1.42
CA ASP A 3 -6.19 -8.02 0.99
C ASP A 3 -5.12 -6.93 1.03
N GLY A 4 -3.91 -7.29 1.44
CA GLY A 4 -2.89 -6.32 1.78
C GLY A 4 -1.54 -6.92 2.17
N GLU A 5 -0.57 -6.04 2.41
CA GLU A 5 0.77 -6.38 2.84
C GLU A 5 1.06 -5.81 4.24
N VAL A 6 1.72 -6.59 5.09
CA VAL A 6 2.24 -6.12 6.38
C VAL A 6 3.69 -5.70 6.19
N CYS A 7 4.04 -4.47 6.53
CA CYS A 7 5.44 -4.02 6.46
C CYS A 7 5.79 -2.97 7.52
N CYS A 8 7.07 -2.93 7.88
CA CYS A 8 7.69 -1.77 8.52
C CYS A 8 8.29 -0.88 7.43
N LEU A 9 8.43 0.42 7.68
CA LEU A 9 9.01 1.35 6.72
C LEU A 9 10.30 1.98 7.26
N GLN A 10 11.27 2.15 6.36
CA GLN A 10 12.41 3.02 6.58
C GLN A 10 11.98 4.49 6.46
N PRO A 11 12.78 5.46 6.96
CA PRO A 11 12.48 6.89 6.82
C PRO A 11 12.30 7.37 5.36
N ASP A 12 12.86 6.65 4.38
CA ASP A 12 12.70 6.93 2.94
C ASP A 12 11.44 6.28 2.32
N GLY A 13 10.61 5.62 3.13
CA GLY A 13 9.36 5.00 2.72
C GLY A 13 9.50 3.60 2.10
N LYS A 14 10.70 3.03 2.04
CA LYS A 14 10.89 1.64 1.58
C LYS A 14 10.53 0.63 2.67
N SER A 15 10.11 -0.56 2.25
CA SER A 15 9.87 -1.67 3.16
C SER A 15 11.15 -2.07 3.89
N ASP A 16 11.07 -2.16 5.21
CA ASP A 16 12.11 -2.71 6.09
C ASP A 16 11.76 -4.13 6.51
N PHE A 17 12.18 -5.09 5.69
CA PHE A 17 11.93 -6.50 5.92
C PHE A 17 12.61 -7.02 7.21
N TYR A 18 13.81 -6.53 7.54
CA TYR A 18 14.53 -7.01 8.72
C TYR A 18 13.87 -6.57 10.02
N THR A 19 13.40 -5.32 10.07
CA THR A 19 12.65 -4.81 11.23
C THR A 19 11.36 -5.59 11.44
N LEU A 20 10.64 -5.91 10.36
CA LEU A 20 9.46 -6.78 10.41
C LEU A 20 9.81 -8.20 10.89
N LEU A 21 10.79 -8.85 10.26
CA LEU A 21 11.18 -10.24 10.54
C LEU A 21 11.59 -10.45 12.00
N PHE A 22 12.36 -9.51 12.54
CA PHE A 22 12.83 -9.57 13.93
C PHE A 22 11.90 -8.86 14.92
N ARG A 23 10.72 -8.41 14.49
CA ARG A 23 9.70 -7.73 15.32
C ARG A 23 10.27 -6.56 16.13
N ARG A 24 11.12 -5.75 15.49
CA ARG A 24 11.83 -4.63 16.13
C ARG A 24 11.03 -3.33 16.16
N ASP A 25 9.92 -3.29 15.43
CA ASP A 25 8.96 -2.19 15.44
C ASP A 25 7.56 -2.75 15.15
N TRP A 26 6.55 -1.92 15.39
CA TRP A 26 5.17 -2.21 15.07
C TRP A 26 4.91 -2.01 13.57
N PRO A 27 4.42 -3.04 12.86
CA PRO A 27 4.18 -2.93 11.44
C PRO A 27 2.92 -2.13 11.13
N TYR A 28 2.80 -1.76 9.86
CA TYR A 28 1.58 -1.25 9.23
C TYR A 28 0.96 -2.34 8.35
N PHE A 29 -0.35 -2.30 8.18
CA PHE A 29 -1.07 -3.08 7.18
C PHE A 29 -1.48 -2.17 6.02
N TYR A 30 -0.94 -2.43 4.84
CA TYR A 30 -1.20 -1.72 3.60
C TYR A 30 -2.21 -2.50 2.76
N ALA A 31 -3.47 -2.08 2.80
CA ALA A 31 -4.54 -2.70 2.02
C ALA A 31 -4.49 -2.22 0.56
N PHE A 32 -4.60 -3.15 -0.39
CA PHE A 32 -4.64 -2.84 -1.83
C PHE A 32 -5.86 -3.41 -2.56
N ASP A 33 -6.64 -4.30 -1.93
CA ASP A 33 -7.87 -4.85 -2.50
C ASP A 33 -8.95 -5.08 -1.43
N LEU A 34 -10.21 -5.03 -1.88
CA LEU A 34 -11.40 -5.28 -1.06
C LEU A 34 -12.11 -6.50 -1.62
N LEU A 35 -12.10 -7.60 -0.87
CA LEU A 35 -12.63 -8.89 -1.32
C LEU A 35 -14.07 -9.11 -0.87
N GLU A 36 -14.44 -8.57 0.30
CA GLU A 36 -15.78 -8.70 0.87
C GLU A 36 -16.09 -7.46 1.72
N LEU A 37 -17.33 -6.99 1.70
CA LEU A 37 -17.81 -5.91 2.56
C LEU A 37 -19.23 -6.22 3.03
N ASP A 38 -19.45 -6.20 4.35
CA ASP A 38 -20.77 -6.44 4.95
C ASP A 38 -21.47 -7.72 4.46
N GLY A 39 -20.70 -8.79 4.19
CA GLY A 39 -21.19 -10.05 3.65
C GLY A 39 -21.40 -10.10 2.13
N GLU A 40 -21.21 -9.00 1.39
CA GLU A 40 -21.15 -9.00 -0.08
C GLU A 40 -19.77 -9.48 -0.54
N ASP A 41 -19.71 -10.61 -1.27
CA ASP A 41 -18.51 -11.02 -1.99
C ASP A 41 -18.28 -10.13 -3.21
N LEU A 42 -17.17 -9.39 -3.20
CA LEU A 42 -16.84 -8.41 -4.22
C LEU A 42 -15.91 -8.97 -5.29
N ARG A 43 -15.40 -10.19 -5.18
CA ARG A 43 -14.36 -10.76 -6.08
C ARG A 43 -14.78 -10.84 -7.55
N GLN A 44 -16.09 -10.83 -7.83
CA GLN A 44 -16.63 -10.78 -9.20
C GLN A 44 -16.69 -9.37 -9.80
N ARG A 45 -16.43 -8.33 -9.01
CA ARG A 45 -16.41 -6.92 -9.46
C ARG A 45 -15.05 -6.58 -10.09
N PRO A 46 -15.02 -5.64 -11.06
CA PRO A 46 -13.77 -5.10 -11.59
C PRO A 46 -12.81 -4.60 -10.50
N LEU A 47 -11.51 -4.86 -10.64
CA LEU A 47 -10.49 -4.43 -9.66
C LEU A 47 -10.57 -2.94 -9.34
N LEU A 48 -10.83 -2.09 -10.34
CA LEU A 48 -10.91 -0.64 -10.14
C LEU A 48 -12.09 -0.27 -9.23
N GLU A 49 -13.25 -0.93 -9.40
CA GLU A 49 -14.41 -0.72 -8.52
C GLU A 49 -14.11 -1.15 -7.08
N ARG A 50 -13.43 -2.28 -6.90
CA ARG A 50 -13.02 -2.78 -5.57
C ARG A 50 -12.08 -1.80 -4.89
N LYS A 51 -11.12 -1.23 -5.62
CA LYS A 51 -10.20 -0.20 -5.10
C LYS A 51 -10.89 1.11 -4.75
N HIS A 52 -11.87 1.55 -5.56
CA HIS A 52 -12.66 2.73 -5.22
C HIS A 52 -13.47 2.54 -3.94
N ARG A 53 -14.12 1.39 -3.76
CA ARG A 53 -14.82 1.05 -2.51
C ARG A 53 -13.87 0.91 -1.33
N LEU A 54 -12.68 0.35 -1.54
CA LEU A 54 -11.65 0.29 -0.51
C LEU A 54 -11.29 1.70 -0.02
N ALA A 55 -11.05 2.64 -0.94
CA ALA A 55 -10.67 4.00 -0.59
C ALA A 55 -11.74 4.74 0.25
N THR A 56 -13.02 4.37 0.16
CA THR A 56 -14.08 5.00 0.95
C THR A 56 -14.15 4.50 2.39
N ILE A 57 -13.62 3.30 2.68
CA ILE A 57 -13.72 2.68 4.01
C ILE A 57 -12.42 2.74 4.81
N ILE A 58 -11.29 3.02 4.15
CA ILE A 58 -9.99 3.14 4.82
C ILE A 58 -9.88 4.55 5.45
N PRO A 59 -9.52 4.66 6.74
CA PRO A 59 -9.25 5.93 7.38
C PRO A 59 -8.11 6.69 6.69
N HIS A 60 -8.21 8.02 6.69
CA HIS A 60 -7.21 8.91 6.07
C HIS A 60 -6.28 9.56 7.11
N ASP A 61 -6.52 9.34 8.40
CA ASP A 61 -5.64 9.82 9.46
C ASP A 61 -4.36 8.98 9.57
N PHE A 62 -3.40 9.50 10.34
CA PHE A 62 -2.10 8.87 10.57
C PHE A 62 -2.04 8.07 11.88
N ASP A 63 -3.11 8.08 12.67
CA ASP A 63 -3.17 7.43 13.98
C ASP A 63 -3.46 5.93 13.85
N HIS A 64 -4.03 5.52 12.72
CA HIS A 64 -4.26 4.12 12.40
C HIS A 64 -3.07 3.46 11.69
N ARG A 65 -2.82 2.19 12.03
CA ARG A 65 -1.82 1.34 11.37
C ARG A 65 -2.33 0.65 10.11
N LEU A 66 -3.53 1.01 9.66
CA LEU A 66 -4.17 0.57 8.43
C LEU A 66 -4.03 1.68 7.39
N ARG A 67 -3.44 1.38 6.23
CA ARG A 67 -3.18 2.36 5.18
C ARG A 67 -3.64 1.83 3.83
N LEU A 68 -4.10 2.74 2.97
CA LEU A 68 -4.39 2.42 1.57
C LEU A 68 -3.07 2.42 0.78
N LEU A 69 -2.76 1.31 0.10
CA LEU A 69 -1.66 1.27 -0.86
C LEU A 69 -2.15 1.83 -2.20
N GLY A 70 -1.60 2.97 -2.59
CA GLY A 70 -1.95 3.63 -3.85
C GLY A 70 -1.68 2.75 -5.07
N HIS A 71 -2.50 2.91 -6.10
CA HIS A 71 -2.26 2.25 -7.38
C HIS A 71 -1.08 2.90 -8.10
N VAL A 72 0.00 2.15 -8.30
CA VAL A 72 1.05 2.54 -9.24
C VAL A 72 0.53 2.28 -10.65
N LEU A 73 0.31 3.35 -11.42
CA LEU A 73 0.12 3.22 -12.86
C LEU A 73 1.42 2.68 -13.43
N ALA A 74 1.37 1.55 -14.13
CA ALA A 74 2.50 1.07 -14.91
C ALA A 74 2.87 2.18 -15.88
N ALA A 75 4.01 2.85 -15.64
CA ALA A 75 4.54 3.80 -16.60
C ALA A 75 4.76 3.04 -17.90
N ALA A 76 3.99 3.38 -18.95
CA ALA A 76 4.34 3.01 -20.31
C ALA A 76 5.82 3.36 -20.52
N GLY A 77 6.62 2.35 -20.86
CA GLY A 77 8.07 2.38 -20.71
C GLY A 77 8.72 3.66 -21.19
N ARG A 78 9.57 4.23 -20.34
CA ARG A 78 10.63 5.14 -20.78
C ARG A 78 11.94 4.78 -20.08
N THR A 79 12.88 4.49 -20.96
CA THR A 79 14.32 4.32 -20.79
C THR A 79 14.93 5.41 -19.90
N THR A 80 15.88 4.98 -19.09
CA THR A 80 16.90 5.73 -18.33
C THR A 80 17.04 7.24 -18.57
N SER A 81 17.10 8.01 -17.49
CA SER A 81 18.06 9.11 -17.39
C SER A 81 18.51 9.33 -15.94
N THR A 82 19.70 8.82 -15.64
CA THR A 82 20.53 9.29 -14.53
C THR A 82 20.87 10.76 -14.77
N THR A 83 20.48 11.67 -13.87
CA THR A 83 21.16 12.96 -13.72
C THR A 83 21.11 13.38 -12.26
N GLY A 84 22.29 13.46 -11.65
CA GLY A 84 22.46 13.66 -10.23
C GLY A 84 22.16 15.06 -9.73
N ARG A 85 22.16 15.21 -8.40
CA ARG A 85 22.41 16.49 -7.76
C ARG A 85 23.33 16.32 -6.55
N ARG A 86 24.32 17.20 -6.54
CA ARG A 86 25.51 17.29 -5.69
C ARG A 86 25.20 17.34 -4.20
N ARG A 87 26.11 16.72 -3.43
CA ARG A 87 26.36 17.01 -2.01
C ARG A 87 26.82 18.47 -1.86
N GLY A 88 26.27 19.14 -0.84
CA GLY A 88 26.96 20.14 -0.03
C GLY A 88 27.14 19.55 1.35
#